data_AF-A0A957HBM3-F1
#
_entry.id   AF-A0A957HBM3-F1
#
_cell.length_a   1.000
_cell.length_b   1.000
_cell.length_c   1.000
_cell.angle_alpha   90.00
_cell.angle_beta   90.00
_cell.angle_gamma   90.00
#
_symmetry.space_group_name_H-M   'P 1'
#
loop_
_entity.id
_entity.type
_entity.pdbx_description
1 polymer ?
#
loop_
_entity_poly.entity_id
_entity_poly.type
_entity_poly.pdbx_seq_one_letter_code
_entity_poly.pdbx_strand_id
1 'polypeptide(L)'
;MAEQKPKRAPGELKFSYGGQAVIEGVLMRGAHDVSIAVRDPQGQIVEHQEPLNKTMYQGFIARTPFLRGITGLWDAMVLGTKALMWSADVALGEEEDVTFGGAVGFATV
;
A
#
# COMPACT_ATOMS: atom_id res chain seq x y z
N MET A 1 -6.06 36.21 19.87
CA MET A 1 -4.84 35.88 19.08
C MET A 1 -4.74 34.37 19.03
N ALA A 2 -5.05 33.76 17.87
CA ALA A 2 -4.82 32.34 17.63
C ALA A 2 -4.03 32.23 16.32
N GLU A 3 -2.91 31.54 16.42
CA GLU A 3 -1.81 31.42 15.48
C GLU A 3 -2.29 30.93 14.11
N GLN A 4 -2.18 31.75 13.07
CA GLN A 4 -2.41 31.30 11.69
C GLN A 4 -1.29 30.35 11.29
N LYS A 5 -1.64 29.08 11.12
CA LYS A 5 -0.75 28.06 10.56
C LYS A 5 -0.22 28.56 9.19
N PRO A 6 1.10 28.64 8.98
CA PRO A 6 1.68 29.33 7.83
C PRO A 6 1.18 28.75 6.50
N LYS A 7 0.74 29.63 5.59
CA LYS A 7 0.37 29.27 4.21
C LYS A 7 1.63 28.81 3.47
N ARG A 8 1.67 27.52 3.12
CA ARG A 8 2.82 26.88 2.44
C ARG A 8 2.94 27.34 0.99
N ALA A 9 4.17 27.36 0.48
CA ALA A 9 4.51 27.86 -0.84
C ALA A 9 3.95 26.98 -1.97
N PRO A 10 3.72 27.53 -3.18
CA PRO A 10 3.25 26.76 -4.32
C PRO A 10 4.37 25.83 -4.82
N GLY A 11 4.18 24.50 -4.70
CA GLY A 11 5.13 23.48 -5.21
C GLY A 11 5.58 22.40 -4.22
N GLU A 12 5.15 22.45 -2.96
CA GLU A 12 5.56 21.47 -1.94
C GLU A 12 4.70 20.19 -2.01
N LEU A 13 5.28 19.08 -2.49
CA LEU A 13 4.67 17.74 -2.35
C LEU A 13 4.56 17.42 -0.85
N LYS A 14 3.34 17.51 -0.29
CA LYS A 14 3.06 17.28 1.13
C LYS A 14 3.38 15.84 1.59
N PHE A 15 3.48 14.89 0.66
CA PHE A 15 3.68 13.47 0.91
C PHE A 15 4.41 12.82 -0.27
N SER A 16 5.23 11.81 0.01
CA SER A 16 5.85 10.97 -1.02
C SER A 16 4.91 9.85 -1.41
N TYR A 17 4.75 9.65 -2.72
CA TYR A 17 4.14 8.45 -3.29
C TYR A 17 5.24 7.52 -3.74
N GLY A 18 5.02 6.22 -3.53
CA GLY A 18 5.92 5.17 -4.00
C GLY A 18 5.12 4.00 -4.52
N GLY A 19 5.80 3.02 -5.11
CA GLY A 19 5.11 1.88 -5.68
C GLY A 19 6.04 0.74 -6.01
N GLN A 20 5.42 -0.35 -6.45
CA GLN A 20 6.07 -1.56 -6.94
C GLN A 20 5.41 -1.96 -8.26
N ALA A 21 6.18 -2.54 -9.18
CA ALA A 21 5.60 -3.26 -10.30
C ALA A 21 4.98 -4.58 -9.80
N VAL A 22 3.83 -4.93 -10.34
CA VAL A 22 3.15 -6.21 -10.10
C VAL A 22 2.85 -6.89 -11.45
N ILE A 23 2.28 -8.09 -11.43
CA ILE A 23 2.03 -8.84 -12.66
C ILE A 23 0.95 -8.11 -13.46
N GLU A 24 1.26 -7.78 -14.72
CA GLU A 24 0.37 -7.03 -15.63
C GLU A 24 -0.19 -5.72 -15.04
N GLY A 25 0.53 -5.11 -14.09
CA GLY A 25 -0.02 -3.98 -13.33
C GLY A 25 0.97 -3.20 -12.48
N VAL A 26 0.43 -2.27 -11.70
CA VAL A 26 1.20 -1.41 -10.78
C VAL A 26 0.55 -1.37 -9.39
N LEU A 27 1.38 -1.34 -8.35
CA LEU A 27 1.01 -1.05 -6.97
C LEU A 27 1.50 0.35 -6.62
N MET A 28 0.62 1.21 -6.14
CA MET A 28 0.93 2.57 -5.67
C MET A 28 0.52 2.73 -4.21
N ARG A 29 1.45 3.21 -3.39
CA ARG A 29 1.27 3.50 -1.97
C ARG A 29 1.35 5.01 -1.72
N GLY A 30 0.25 5.57 -1.22
CA GLY A 30 0.18 6.95 -0.74
C GLY A 30 0.37 7.06 0.77
N ALA A 31 0.10 8.25 1.31
CA ALA A 31 0.18 8.49 2.75
C ALA A 31 -0.93 7.77 3.53
N HIS A 32 -2.07 7.48 2.91
CA HIS A 32 -3.29 7.02 3.56
C HIS A 32 -3.92 5.80 2.91
N ASP A 33 -3.58 5.53 1.65
CA ASP A 33 -4.23 4.50 0.86
C ASP A 33 -3.17 3.77 0.02
N VAL A 34 -3.48 2.53 -0.30
CA VAL A 34 -2.80 1.73 -1.30
C VAL A 34 -3.76 1.41 -2.43
N SER A 35 -3.29 1.49 -3.67
CA SER A 35 -4.07 1.19 -4.86
C SER A 35 -3.26 0.29 -5.79
N ILE A 36 -3.91 -0.74 -6.32
CA ILE A 36 -3.36 -1.69 -7.29
C ILE A 36 -4.22 -1.61 -8.53
N ALA A 37 -3.60 -1.56 -9.70
CA ALA A 37 -4.29 -1.64 -10.98
C ALA A 37 -3.61 -2.69 -11.85
N VAL A 38 -4.36 -3.70 -12.29
CA VAL A 38 -3.87 -4.85 -13.06
C VAL A 38 -4.74 -5.05 -14.29
N ARG A 39 -4.13 -5.44 -15.40
CA ARG A 39 -4.83 -5.81 -16.62
C ARG A 39 -5.26 -7.29 -16.55
N ASP A 40 -6.53 -7.55 -16.75
CA ASP A 40 -7.07 -8.92 -16.87
C ASP A 40 -6.78 -9.53 -18.26
N PRO A 41 -7.00 -10.85 -18.46
CA PRO A 41 -6.85 -11.50 -19.78
C PRO A 41 -7.73 -10.90 -20.88
N GLN A 42 -8.85 -10.27 -20.53
CA GLN A 42 -9.78 -9.60 -21.43
C GLN A 42 -9.33 -8.15 -21.79
N GLY A 43 -8.20 -7.71 -21.23
CA GLY A 43 -7.60 -6.41 -21.45
C GLY A 43 -8.22 -5.27 -20.65
N GLN A 44 -9.19 -5.53 -19.76
CA GLN A 44 -9.76 -4.55 -18.84
C GLN A 44 -8.83 -4.29 -17.67
N ILE A 45 -8.98 -3.14 -17.03
CA ILE A 45 -8.22 -2.80 -15.83
C ILE A 45 -9.09 -3.08 -14.61
N VAL A 46 -8.60 -3.98 -13.75
CA VAL A 46 -9.17 -4.27 -12.44
C VAL A 46 -8.39 -3.47 -11.40
N GLU A 47 -9.10 -2.73 -10.57
CA GLU A 47 -8.52 -1.91 -9.50
C GLU A 47 -8.87 -2.45 -8.11
N HIS A 48 -7.93 -2.36 -7.20
CA HIS A 48 -8.12 -2.67 -5.78
C HIS A 48 -7.56 -1.54 -4.93
N GLN A 49 -8.36 -1.01 -4.00
CA GLN A 49 -7.94 0.08 -3.12
C GLN A 49 -8.23 -0.27 -1.66
N GLU A 50 -7.24 -0.07 -0.80
CA GLU A 50 -7.36 -0.27 0.64
C GLU A 50 -6.79 0.91 1.44
N PRO A 51 -7.43 1.30 2.55
CA PRO A 51 -6.89 2.30 3.46
C PRO A 51 -5.73 1.73 4.29
N LEU A 52 -4.65 2.50 4.40
CA LEU A 52 -3.52 2.21 5.27
C LEU A 52 -3.83 2.65 6.71
N ASN A 53 -3.90 1.68 7.63
CA ASN A 53 -4.13 1.96 9.04
C ASN A 53 -2.92 2.70 9.67
N LYS A 54 -3.16 3.93 10.16
CA LYS A 54 -2.14 4.84 10.71
C LYS A 54 -1.61 4.43 12.09
N THR A 55 -2.29 3.52 12.77
CA THR A 55 -2.10 3.28 14.19
C THR A 55 -0.71 2.72 14.51
N MET A 56 -0.11 1.92 13.62
CA MET A 56 1.24 1.37 13.83
C MET A 56 2.37 2.40 13.59
N TYR A 57 2.13 3.41 12.75
CA TYR A 57 3.18 4.34 12.29
C TYR A 57 3.41 5.55 13.19
N GLN A 58 2.61 5.71 14.26
CA GLN A 58 2.68 6.87 15.14
C GLN A 58 3.16 6.53 16.57
N GLY A 59 3.39 5.24 16.87
CA GLY A 59 3.79 4.74 18.19
C GLY A 59 5.30 4.84 18.51
N PHE A 60 5.68 4.34 19.67
CA PHE A 60 7.07 4.28 20.17
C PHE A 60 8.04 3.59 19.19
N ILE A 61 7.54 2.59 18.44
CA ILE A 61 8.28 1.84 17.42
C ILE A 61 8.80 2.75 16.29
N ALA A 62 8.03 3.77 15.89
CA ALA A 62 8.40 4.68 14.82
C ALA A 62 9.53 5.66 15.22
N ARG A 63 9.80 5.82 16.52
CA ARG A 63 10.83 6.72 17.06
C ARG A 63 12.21 6.07 17.17
N THR A 64 12.28 4.74 17.12
CA THR A 64 13.54 4.00 17.24
C THR A 64 14.03 3.59 15.85
N PRO A 65 15.20 4.05 15.36
CA PRO A 65 15.59 3.92 13.94
C PRO A 65 15.68 2.47 13.45
N PHE A 66 16.16 1.54 14.28
CA PHE A 66 16.26 0.13 13.93
C PHE A 66 14.89 -0.57 13.85
N LEU A 67 14.05 -0.40 14.88
CA LEU A 67 12.69 -0.98 14.91
C LEU A 67 11.79 -0.36 13.82
N ARG A 68 11.95 0.94 13.53
CA ARG A 68 11.28 1.62 12.42
C ARG A 68 11.64 0.98 11.07
N GLY A 69 12.91 0.61 10.88
CA GLY A 69 13.37 -0.05 9.66
C GLY A 69 12.77 -1.45 9.49
N ILE A 70 12.81 -2.27 10.55
CA ILE A 70 12.25 -3.63 10.54
C ILE A 70 10.75 -3.62 10.25
N THR A 71 10.00 -2.76 10.94
CA THR A 71 8.54 -2.68 10.75
C THR A 71 8.16 -2.18 9.37
N GLY A 72 8.88 -1.19 8.83
CA GLY A 72 8.68 -0.72 7.45
C GLY A 72 9.03 -1.79 6.40
N LEU A 73 10.10 -2.56 6.62
CA LEU A 73 10.48 -3.65 5.73
C LEU A 73 9.46 -4.78 5.75
N TRP A 74 9.01 -5.18 6.95
CA TRP A 74 7.98 -6.18 7.14
C TRP A 74 6.69 -5.80 6.42
N ASP A 75 6.22 -4.57 6.64
CA ASP A 75 5.01 -4.05 6.00
C ASP A 75 5.15 -4.02 4.47
N ALA A 76 6.27 -3.53 3.93
CA ALA A 76 6.52 -3.51 2.50
C ALA A 76 6.54 -4.93 1.89
N MET A 77 7.16 -5.89 2.57
CA MET A 77 7.25 -7.28 2.12
C MET A 77 5.88 -7.96 2.12
N VAL A 78 5.10 -7.80 3.19
CA VAL A 78 3.74 -8.37 3.29
C VAL A 78 2.84 -7.75 2.24
N LEU A 79 2.80 -6.43 2.14
CA LEU A 79 1.99 -5.71 1.17
C LEU A 79 2.38 -6.06 -0.27
N GLY A 80 3.68 -6.07 -0.57
CA GLY A 80 4.20 -6.40 -1.90
C GLY A 80 3.89 -7.84 -2.31
N THR A 81 4.03 -8.80 -1.39
CA THR A 81 3.69 -10.21 -1.66
C THR A 81 2.20 -10.38 -1.91
N LYS A 82 1.34 -9.76 -1.09
CA LYS A 82 -0.11 -9.79 -1.28
C LYS A 82 -0.52 -9.20 -2.62
N ALA A 83 0.04 -8.05 -2.98
CA ALA A 83 -0.24 -7.40 -4.26
C ALA A 83 0.21 -8.25 -5.44
N LEU A 84 1.36 -8.94 -5.33
CA LEU A 84 1.84 -9.86 -6.36
C LEU A 84 0.91 -11.06 -6.55
N MET A 85 0.47 -11.71 -5.46
CA MET A 85 -0.47 -12.83 -5.54
C MET A 85 -1.79 -12.39 -6.16
N TRP A 86 -2.40 -11.32 -5.63
CA TRP A 86 -3.65 -10.78 -6.18
C TRP A 86 -3.53 -10.40 -7.66
N SER A 87 -2.41 -9.80 -8.06
CA SER A 87 -2.17 -9.47 -9.48
C SER A 87 -2.02 -10.69 -10.38
N ALA A 88 -1.47 -11.79 -9.86
CA ALA A 88 -1.36 -13.05 -10.59
C ALA A 88 -2.76 -13.64 -10.82
N ASP A 89 -3.59 -13.68 -9.77
CA ASP A 89 -4.94 -14.25 -9.81
C ASP A 89 -5.81 -13.49 -10.83
N VAL A 90 -5.75 -12.15 -10.81
CA VAL A 90 -6.42 -11.28 -11.79
C VAL A 90 -5.89 -11.51 -13.21
N ALA A 91 -4.57 -11.60 -13.38
CA ALA A 91 -3.95 -11.80 -14.69
C ALA A 91 -4.20 -13.20 -15.28
N LEU A 92 -4.52 -14.19 -14.44
CA LEU A 92 -4.91 -15.54 -14.86
C LEU A 92 -6.42 -15.66 -15.09
N GLY A 93 -7.22 -14.71 -14.60
CA GLY A 93 -8.68 -14.75 -14.67
C GLY A 93 -9.27 -15.86 -13.78
N GLU A 94 -8.57 -16.22 -12.69
CA GLU A 94 -9.05 -17.22 -11.74
C GLU A 94 -10.11 -16.58 -10.82
N GLU A 95 -11.37 -17.06 -10.92
CA GLU A 95 -12.50 -16.70 -10.05
C GLU A 95 -12.48 -17.48 -8.72
N GLU A 96 -11.31 -17.75 -8.14
CA GLU A 96 -11.29 -18.15 -6.73
C GLU A 96 -11.49 -16.90 -5.86
N ASP A 97 -12.17 -17.00 -4.72
CA ASP A 97 -12.37 -15.88 -3.77
C ASP A 97 -11.02 -15.23 -3.45
N VAL A 98 -10.64 -14.20 -4.23
CA VAL A 98 -9.33 -13.52 -4.17
C VAL A 98 -9.29 -12.67 -2.91
N THR A 99 -9.18 -13.35 -1.79
CA THR A 99 -9.07 -12.72 -0.48
C THR A 99 -7.64 -12.22 -0.36
N PHE A 100 -7.49 -10.91 -0.22
CA PHE A 100 -6.24 -10.21 0.09
C PHE A 100 -5.60 -10.64 1.46
N GLY A 101 -6.06 -11.76 2.03
CA GLY A 101 -5.71 -12.31 3.35
C GLY A 101 -5.40 -13.81 3.39
N GLY A 102 -5.18 -14.49 2.26
CA GLY A 102 -4.74 -15.90 2.28
C GLY A 102 -3.41 -16.10 3.03
N ALA A 103 -3.35 -17.09 3.94
CA ALA A 103 -2.25 -17.60 4.82
C ALA A 103 -1.39 -16.60 5.62
N VAL A 104 -1.14 -15.41 5.10
CA VAL A 104 -0.35 -14.31 5.67
C VAL A 104 -1.25 -13.27 6.36
N GLY A 105 -2.57 -13.51 6.39
CA GLY A 105 -3.60 -12.52 6.67
C GLY A 105 -3.83 -12.08 8.11
N PHE A 106 -3.25 -12.71 9.14
CA PHE A 106 -3.67 -12.43 10.53
C PHE A 106 -2.80 -11.44 11.32
N ALA A 107 -1.79 -10.81 10.72
CA ALA A 107 -0.86 -9.97 11.49
C ALA A 107 -0.97 -8.44 11.27
N THR A 108 -1.56 -7.94 10.17
CA THR A 108 -1.50 -6.50 9.89
C THR A 108 -2.62 -5.94 9.01
N VAL A 109 -3.04 -4.72 9.43
CA VAL A 109 -4.07 -3.74 8.98
C VAL A 109 -5.43 -3.89 9.67
#